data_AF-A0A7C4CXA5-F1
#
_entry.id   AF-A0A7C4CXA5-F1
#
_cell.length_a   1.000
_cell.length_b   1.000
_cell.length_c   1.000
_cell.angle_alpha   90.00
_cell.angle_beta   90.00
_cell.angle_gamma   90.00
#
_symmetry.space_group_name_H-M   'P 1'
#
loop_
_entity.id
_entity.type
_entity.pdbx_description
1 polymer ?
#
loop_
_entity_poly.entity_id
_entity_poly.type
_entity_poly.pdbx_seq_one_letter_code
_entity_poly.pdbx_strand_id
1 'polypeptide(L)'
;MKMKVFILGGTGFIGKYLVDFFYQRGVEVFLLVRNIQKIKEVKPGIKIIQGDALVKGYWQEKISEMDLIINLVGETIFKRWTPEYKKKIWDSRILSTQRVVEALTSRNTLFNASAIGYYGDRGETILTEDNP
;
A
#
# COMPACT_ATOMS: atom_id res chain seq x y z
N MET A 1 -4.12 -14.00 -20.25
CA MET A 1 -3.10 -13.80 -19.19
C MET A 1 -3.79 -13.73 -17.84
N LYS A 2 -3.18 -14.25 -16.77
CA LYS A 2 -3.74 -14.20 -15.41
C LYS A 2 -3.40 -12.84 -14.79
N MET A 3 -4.36 -12.21 -14.13
CA MET A 3 -4.18 -10.92 -13.47
C MET A 3 -3.08 -10.98 -12.40
N LYS A 4 -2.24 -9.94 -12.34
CA LYS A 4 -1.18 -9.77 -11.34
C LYS A 4 -1.47 -8.56 -10.45
N VAL A 5 -1.48 -8.78 -9.14
CA VAL A 5 -1.68 -7.72 -8.14
C VAL A 5 -0.43 -7.56 -7.30
N PHE A 6 0.00 -6.31 -7.08
CA PHE A 6 1.12 -5.98 -6.21
C PHE A 6 0.64 -5.15 -5.03
N ILE A 7 0.79 -5.71 -3.83
CA ILE A 7 0.27 -5.11 -2.59
C ILE A 7 1.46 -4.60 -1.77
N LEU A 8 1.49 -3.30 -1.53
CA LEU A 8 2.41 -2.67 -0.59
C LEU A 8 1.67 -2.49 0.75
N GLY A 9 2.28 -2.95 1.85
CA GLY A 9 1.60 -3.00 3.16
C GLY A 9 0.66 -4.20 3.35
N GLY A 10 0.82 -5.25 2.54
CA GLY A 10 -0.06 -6.43 2.59
C GLY A 10 0.08 -7.30 3.85
N THR A 11 1.11 -7.07 4.69
CA THR A 11 1.23 -7.71 6.02
C THR A 11 0.48 -6.97 7.12
N GLY A 12 -0.09 -5.80 6.81
CA GLY A 12 -0.85 -4.96 7.75
C GLY A 12 -2.28 -5.44 7.99
N PHE A 13 -3.03 -4.64 8.74
CA PHE A 13 -4.40 -4.98 9.17
C PHE A 13 -5.36 -5.25 8.00
N ILE A 14 -5.49 -4.33 7.06
CA ILE A 14 -6.32 -4.48 5.85
C ILE A 14 -5.63 -5.41 4.84
N GLY A 15 -4.31 -5.24 4.70
CA GLY A 15 -3.50 -5.91 3.71
C GLY A 15 -3.65 -7.43 3.71
N LYS A 16 -3.65 -8.06 4.89
CA LYS A 16 -3.78 -9.53 5.01
C LYS A 16 -5.09 -10.05 4.41
N TYR A 17 -6.19 -9.32 4.57
CA TYR A 17 -7.49 -9.70 4.03
C TYR A 17 -7.54 -9.55 2.51
N LEU A 18 -6.91 -8.50 1.97
CA LEU A 18 -6.81 -8.32 0.51
C LEU A 18 -5.92 -9.38 -0.12
N VAL A 19 -4.77 -9.70 0.50
CA VAL A 19 -3.91 -10.81 0.08
C VAL A 19 -4.71 -12.11 0.00
N ASP A 20 -5.49 -12.42 1.05
CA ASP A 20 -6.31 -13.64 1.09
C ASP A 20 -7.44 -13.63 0.05
N PHE A 21 -8.11 -12.49 -0.13
CA PHE A 21 -9.17 -12.30 -1.11
C PHE A 21 -8.69 -12.60 -2.55
N PHE A 22 -7.52 -12.07 -2.93
CA PHE A 22 -6.94 -12.28 -4.26
C PHE A 22 -6.37 -13.70 -4.41
N TYR A 23 -5.71 -14.20 -3.36
CA TYR A 23 -5.17 -15.56 -3.33
C TYR A 23 -6.25 -16.62 -3.57
N GLN A 24 -7.39 -16.52 -2.88
CA GLN A 24 -8.51 -17.46 -3.03
C GLN A 24 -9.13 -17.44 -4.43
N ARG A 25 -8.97 -16.33 -5.18
CA ARG A 25 -9.41 -16.20 -6.57
C ARG A 25 -8.37 -16.66 -7.58
N GLY A 26 -7.24 -17.19 -7.08
CA GLY A 26 -6.11 -17.61 -7.89
C GLY A 26 -5.38 -16.45 -8.56
N VAL A 27 -5.61 -15.19 -8.20
CA VAL A 27 -4.85 -14.06 -8.74
C VAL A 27 -3.39 -14.18 -8.33
N GLU A 28 -2.46 -13.79 -9.20
CA GLU A 28 -1.04 -13.83 -8.88
C GLU A 28 -0.69 -12.66 -7.96
N VAL A 29 -0.38 -12.95 -6.69
CA VAL A 29 -0.14 -11.93 -5.65
C VAL A 29 1.35 -11.71 -5.45
N PHE A 30 1.78 -10.47 -5.62
CA PHE A 30 3.09 -9.95 -5.24
C PHE A 30 2.93 -9.11 -3.98
N LEU A 31 3.86 -9.26 -3.03
CA LEU A 31 3.82 -8.60 -1.74
C LEU A 31 5.15 -7.90 -1.47
N LEU A 32 5.11 -6.57 -1.28
CA LEU A 32 6.29 -5.83 -0.86
C LEU A 32 6.46 -5.95 0.66
N VAL A 33 7.63 -6.42 1.11
CA VAL A 33 7.93 -6.54 2.52
C VAL A 33 9.28 -5.94 2.87
N ARG A 34 9.29 -5.06 3.88
CA ARG A 34 10.50 -4.41 4.39
C ARG A 34 11.46 -5.38 5.06
N ASN A 35 10.93 -6.26 5.92
CA ASN A 35 11.73 -7.22 6.67
C ASN A 35 11.09 -8.61 6.56
N ILE A 36 11.71 -9.47 5.74
CA ILE A 36 11.24 -10.83 5.48
C ILE A 36 11.27 -11.69 6.76
N GLN A 37 12.24 -11.47 7.66
CA GLN A 37 12.36 -12.24 8.91
C GLN A 37 11.18 -12.03 9.86
N LYS A 38 10.43 -10.92 9.71
CA LYS A 38 9.24 -10.64 10.53
C LYS A 38 7.98 -11.31 10.00
N ILE A 39 8.03 -11.93 8.82
CA ILE A 39 6.90 -12.64 8.27
C ILE A 39 6.92 -14.07 8.83
N LYS A 40 5.90 -14.42 9.62
CA LYS A 40 5.82 -15.75 10.21
C LYS A 40 5.35 -16.80 9.21
N GLU A 41 4.33 -16.47 8.42
CA GLU A 41 3.73 -17.38 7.45
C GLU A 41 3.31 -16.62 6.19
N VAL A 42 3.56 -17.23 5.04
CA VAL A 42 3.12 -16.74 3.73
C VAL A 42 2.46 -17.91 3.01
N LYS A 43 1.28 -17.67 2.44
CA LYS A 43 0.58 -18.70 1.68
C LYS A 43 1.43 -19.11 0.46
N PRO A 44 1.50 -20.42 0.13
CA PRO A 44 2.24 -20.89 -1.03
C PRO A 44 1.85 -20.13 -2.30
N GLY A 45 2.82 -19.77 -3.15
CA GLY A 45 2.55 -19.06 -4.40
C GLY A 45 2.40 -17.54 -4.30
N ILE A 46 2.34 -16.95 -3.10
CA ILE A 46 2.54 -15.50 -2.94
C ILE A 46 4.01 -15.19 -3.19
N LYS A 47 4.27 -14.21 -4.07
CA LYS A 47 5.62 -13.77 -4.42
C LYS A 47 6.05 -12.62 -3.53
N ILE A 48 7.08 -12.84 -2.71
CA ILE A 48 7.62 -11.82 -1.81
C ILE A 48 8.69 -11.03 -2.55
N ILE A 49 8.57 -9.70 -2.53
CA ILE A 49 9.60 -8.78 -3.00
C ILE A 49 10.12 -8.03 -1.78
N GLN A 50 11.41 -8.14 -1.48
CA GLN A 50 12.00 -7.38 -0.39
C GLN A 50 12.20 -5.93 -0.81
N GLY A 51 11.77 -4.99 0.01
CA GLY A 51 12.01 -3.57 -0.23
C GLY A 51 11.27 -2.67 0.74
N ASP A 52 11.69 -1.42 0.78
CA ASP A 52 11.01 -0.36 1.52
C ASP A 52 10.37 0.63 0.53
N ALA A 53 9.06 0.80 0.67
CA ALA A 53 8.27 1.68 -0.18
C ALA A 53 8.68 3.16 -0.08
N LEU A 54 9.37 3.54 1.00
CA LEU A 54 9.80 4.92 1.22
C LEU A 54 11.08 5.27 0.44
N VAL A 55 11.80 4.27 -0.08
CA VAL A 55 13.03 4.43 -0.84
C VAL A 55 12.90 3.82 -2.23
N LYS A 56 13.61 4.40 -3.20
CA LYS A 56 13.70 3.81 -4.54
C LYS A 56 14.39 2.46 -4.47
N GLY A 57 13.99 1.53 -5.32
CA GLY A 57 14.63 0.22 -5.36
C GLY A 57 14.03 -0.72 -6.40
N TYR A 58 14.62 -1.90 -6.50
CA TYR A 58 14.28 -2.95 -7.45
C TYR A 58 12.78 -3.29 -7.50
N TRP A 59 12.08 -3.15 -6.37
CA TRP A 59 10.64 -3.40 -6.31
C TRP A 59 9.83 -2.52 -7.27
N GLN A 60 10.30 -1.32 -7.60
CA GLN A 60 9.64 -0.44 -8.57
C GLN A 60 9.66 -1.02 -9.99
N GLU A 61 10.72 -1.73 -10.37
CA GLU A 61 10.79 -2.38 -11.70
C GLU A 61 9.66 -3.39 -11.87
N LYS A 62 9.24 -4.04 -10.77
CA LYS A 62 8.13 -4.99 -10.77
C LYS A 62 6.77 -4.34 -10.99
N ILE A 63 6.57 -3.07 -10.65
CA ILE A 63 5.28 -2.38 -10.87
C ILE A 63 4.87 -2.42 -12.34
N SER A 64 5.81 -2.20 -13.24
CA SER A 64 5.57 -2.21 -14.68
C SER A 64 5.02 -3.54 -15.19
N GLU A 65 5.24 -4.64 -14.47
CA GLU A 65 4.78 -5.98 -14.80
C GLU A 65 3.38 -6.31 -14.26
N MET A 66 2.77 -5.43 -13.47
CA MET A 66 1.51 -5.68 -12.75
C MET A 66 0.30 -5.10 -13.47
N ASP A 67 -0.89 -5.60 -13.15
CA ASP A 67 -2.16 -5.02 -13.62
C ASP A 67 -2.73 -4.06 -12.57
N LEU A 68 -2.70 -4.49 -11.29
CA LEU A 68 -3.21 -3.73 -10.16
C LEU A 68 -2.13 -3.53 -9.10
N ILE A 69 -1.97 -2.29 -8.64
CA ILE A 69 -1.13 -1.94 -7.50
C ILE A 69 -2.04 -1.45 -6.38
N ILE A 70 -1.86 -1.99 -5.18
CA ILE A 70 -2.57 -1.55 -3.99
C ILE A 70 -1.56 -1.02 -2.98
N ASN A 71 -1.58 0.30 -2.76
CA ASN A 71 -0.71 0.94 -1.78
C ASN A 71 -1.46 1.17 -0.46
N LEU A 72 -1.12 0.37 0.55
CA LEU A 72 -1.63 0.48 1.92
C LEU A 72 -0.56 0.97 2.90
N VAL A 73 0.57 1.49 2.38
CA VAL A 73 1.69 1.92 3.22
C VAL A 73 1.29 3.18 3.98
N GLY A 74 1.40 3.11 5.30
CA GLY A 74 1.19 4.25 6.18
C GLY A 74 1.63 3.92 7.60
N GLU A 75 2.23 4.89 8.26
CA GLU A 75 2.45 4.82 9.70
C GLU A 75 1.11 5.02 10.43
N THR A 76 0.93 4.28 11.54
CA THR A 76 -0.26 4.36 12.38
C THR A 76 -0.42 5.75 12.98
N ILE A 77 -1.66 6.21 13.14
CA ILE A 77 -1.96 7.48 13.81
C ILE A 77 -2.17 7.32 15.32
N PHE A 78 -2.24 6.09 15.82
CA PHE A 78 -2.53 5.75 17.21
C PHE A 78 -1.30 5.84 18.14
N LYS A 79 -0.37 6.76 17.89
CA LYS A 79 0.74 7.09 18.82
C LYS A 79 0.71 8.58 19.11
N ARG A 80 1.52 9.04 20.08
CA ARG A 80 1.68 10.47 20.36
C ARG A 80 2.36 11.17 19.18
N TRP A 81 1.78 12.28 18.72
CA TRP A 81 2.29 13.04 17.57
C TRP A 81 3.35 14.06 18.00
N THR A 82 4.57 13.57 18.26
CA THR A 82 5.75 14.43 18.34
C THR A 82 6.10 14.98 16.94
N PRO A 83 6.89 16.06 16.82
CA PRO A 83 7.33 16.56 15.52
C PRO A 83 7.95 15.46 14.63
N GLU A 84 8.78 14.60 15.22
CA GLU A 84 9.43 13.49 14.52
C GLU A 84 8.42 12.44 14.07
N TYR A 85 7.39 12.17 14.88
CA TYR A 85 6.36 11.19 14.52
C TYR A 85 5.40 11.72 13.45
N LYS A 86 5.04 13.01 13.51
CA LYS A 86 4.29 13.67 12.43
C LYS A 86 5.03 13.56 11.10
N LYS A 87 6.36 13.76 11.11
CA LYS A 87 7.20 13.54 9.92
C LYS A 87 7.10 12.11 9.41
N LYS A 88 7.14 11.10 10.29
CA LYS A 88 6.97 9.68 9.88
C LYS A 88 5.59 9.42 9.26
N ILE A 89 4.52 9.94 9.86
CA ILE A 89 3.15 9.85 9.32
C ILE A 89 3.10 10.45 7.91
N TRP A 90 3.67 11.64 7.74
CA TRP A 90 3.74 12.35 6.47
C TRP A 90 4.55 11.58 5.42
N ASP A 91 5.82 11.29 5.72
CA ASP A 91 6.73 10.60 4.82
C ASP A 91 6.20 9.24 4.37
N SER A 92 5.59 8.48 5.29
CA SER A 92 5.03 7.16 4.98
C SER A 92 3.91 7.19 3.94
N ARG A 93 3.22 8.33 3.78
CA ARG A 93 2.11 8.51 2.82
C ARG A 93 2.59 9.19 1.54
N ILE A 94 3.37 10.26 1.68
CA ILE A 94 3.85 11.03 0.53
C ILE A 94 4.91 10.26 -0.25
N LEU A 95 5.96 9.77 0.42
CA LEU A 95 7.07 9.12 -0.27
C LEU A 95 6.61 7.81 -0.89
N SER A 96 5.88 6.96 -0.15
CA SER A 96 5.40 5.68 -0.69
C SER A 96 4.55 5.87 -1.96
N THR A 97 3.60 6.82 -1.92
CA THR A 97 2.75 7.12 -3.08
C THR A 97 3.57 7.67 -4.24
N GLN A 98 4.48 8.62 -4.00
CA GLN A 98 5.35 9.16 -5.05
C GLN A 98 6.18 8.06 -5.72
N ARG A 99 6.79 7.16 -4.96
CA ARG A 99 7.60 6.06 -5.50
C ARG A 99 6.77 5.09 -6.33
N VAL A 100 5.54 4.79 -5.90
CA VAL A 100 4.63 3.97 -6.70
C VAL A 100 4.31 4.67 -8.02
N VAL A 101 3.88 5.93 -7.96
CA VAL A 101 3.47 6.70 -9.15
C VAL A 101 4.62 6.87 -10.16
N GLU A 102 5.84 7.11 -9.68
CA GLU A 102 7.05 7.18 -10.53
C GLU A 102 7.31 5.90 -11.33
N ALA A 103 6.81 4.75 -10.88
CA ALA A 103 7.01 3.46 -11.51
C ALA A 103 5.79 2.98 -12.33
N LEU A 104 4.68 3.73 -12.30
CA LEU A 104 3.48 3.39 -13.05
C LEU A 104 3.69 3.57 -14.55
N THR A 105 2.94 2.78 -15.30
CA THR A 105 2.81 2.82 -16.77
C THR A 105 1.33 2.88 -17.12
N SER A 106 0.99 3.12 -18.39
CA SER A 106 -0.40 3.26 -18.85
C SER A 106 -1.28 2.02 -18.68
N ARG A 107 -0.69 0.84 -18.46
CA ARG A 107 -1.38 -0.42 -18.20
C ARG A 107 -1.76 -0.63 -16.74
N ASN A 108 -1.21 0.16 -15.81
CA ASN A 108 -1.37 -0.07 -14.39
C ASN A 108 -2.63 0.62 -13.86
N THR A 109 -3.34 -0.05 -12.95
CA THR A 109 -4.35 0.56 -12.07
C THR A 109 -3.75 0.71 -10.67
N LEU A 110 -3.89 1.88 -10.05
CA LEU A 110 -3.47 2.14 -8.69
C LEU A 110 -4.69 2.34 -7.77
N PHE A 111 -4.80 1.53 -6.73
CA PHE A 111 -5.63 1.81 -5.56
C PHE A 111 -4.73 2.30 -4.43
N ASN A 112 -4.86 3.58 -4.08
CA ASN A 112 -4.11 4.18 -3.00
C ASN A 112 -5.03 4.40 -1.79
N ALA A 113 -4.63 3.88 -0.63
CA ALA A 113 -5.42 4.06 0.59
C ALA A 113 -5.43 5.54 1.02
N SER A 114 -6.60 6.16 0.95
CA SER A 114 -6.87 7.48 1.53
C SER A 114 -7.44 7.34 2.96
N ALA A 115 -7.82 8.46 3.57
CA ALA A 115 -8.50 8.48 4.86
C ALA A 115 -9.44 9.67 4.96
N ILE A 116 -10.52 9.50 5.75
CA ILE A 116 -11.51 10.55 6.02
C ILE A 116 -10.93 11.81 6.67
N GLY A 117 -9.74 11.71 7.27
CA GLY A 117 -9.03 12.87 7.82
C GLY A 117 -8.67 13.93 6.79
N TYR A 118 -8.73 13.61 5.49
CA TYR A 118 -8.64 14.59 4.40
C TYR A 118 -9.66 15.73 4.56
N TYR A 119 -10.90 15.40 4.93
CA TYR A 119 -11.97 16.38 5.02
C TYR A 119 -11.89 17.28 6.25
N GLY A 120 -11.02 16.99 7.22
CA GLY A 120 -10.90 17.76 8.47
C GLY A 120 -12.09 17.59 9.43
N ASP A 121 -12.19 18.48 10.42
CA ASP A 121 -13.35 18.54 11.30
C ASP A 121 -14.52 19.23 10.59
N ARG A 122 -15.61 18.50 10.40
CA ARG A 122 -16.82 18.95 9.71
C ARG A 122 -18.06 18.81 10.59
N GLY A 123 -17.90 18.55 11.89
CA GLY A 123 -19.01 18.30 12.82
C GLY A 123 -19.94 17.17 12.33
N GLU A 124 -21.24 17.44 12.30
CA GLU A 124 -22.27 16.48 11.89
C GLU A 124 -22.58 16.51 10.39
N THR A 125 -21.81 17.29 9.61
CA THR A 125 -22.04 17.39 8.16
C THR A 125 -21.82 16.03 7.51
N ILE A 126 -22.81 15.56 6.73
CA ILE A 126 -22.64 14.38 5.87
C ILE A 126 -21.71 14.78 4.72
N LEU A 127 -20.63 14.03 4.55
CA LEU A 127 -19.63 14.27 3.52
C LEU A 127 -19.66 13.17 2.47
N THR A 128 -19.46 13.56 1.22
CA THR A 128 -19.22 12.70 0.07
C THR A 128 -17.86 13.04 -0.55
N GLU A 129 -17.45 12.27 -1.55
CA GLU A 129 -16.22 12.49 -2.31
C GLU A 129 -16.22 13.78 -3.14
N ASP A 130 -17.38 14.42 -3.32
CA ASP A 130 -17.52 15.71 -3.97
C ASP A 130 -17.21 16.89 -3.01
N ASN A 131 -17.01 16.61 -1.72
CA ASN A 131 -16.62 17.61 -0.74
C ASN A 131 -15.10 17.76 -0.68
N PRO A 132 -14.59 19.01 -0.54
CA PRO A 132 -13.15 19.27 -0.38
C PRO A 132 -12.61 18.90 1.01
#